data_AF-A0A951D0L6-F1
#
_entry.id   AF-A0A951D0L6-F1
#
_cell.length_a   1.000
_cell.length_b   1.000
_cell.length_c   1.000
_cell.angle_alpha   90.00
_cell.angle_beta   90.00
_cell.angle_gamma   90.00
#
_symmetry.space_group_name_H-M   'P 1'
#
loop_
_entity.id
_entity.type
_entity.pdbx_description
1 polymer ?
#
loop_
_entity_poly.entity_id
_entity_poly.type
_entity_poly.pdbx_seq_one_letter_code
_entity_poly.pdbx_strand_id
1 'polypeptide(L)'
;EQEVRRALNRIPDPCSVAAGAAAGIDELGLLSEVAVENAPEGARVRVAIRLTDPVCMMGAAFLASAREVLSGLDGVAHAEVWLDERSDWTPDDMAPVYRARLERVRAARRA
;
A
#
# COMPACT_ATOMS: atom_id res chain seq x y z
N GLU A 1 -14.23 2.00 0.75
CA GLU A 1 -12.86 2.36 0.31
C GLU A 1 -11.94 2.80 1.45
N GLN A 2 -12.25 3.84 2.22
CA GLN A 2 -11.34 4.38 3.25
C GLN A 2 -10.91 3.36 4.32
N GLU A 3 -11.80 2.45 4.70
CA GLU A 3 -11.46 1.34 5.61
C GLU A 3 -10.48 0.34 4.98
N VAL A 4 -10.69 -0.03 3.71
CA VAL A 4 -9.79 -0.88 2.93
C VAL A 4 -8.39 -0.26 2.86
N ARG A 5 -8.29 1.03 2.51
CA ARG A 5 -6.99 1.75 2.49
C ARG A 5 -6.32 1.74 3.86
N ARG A 6 -7.06 2.04 4.93
CA ARG A 6 -6.54 2.00 6.31
C ARG A 6 -6.06 0.62 6.73
N ALA A 7 -6.76 -0.45 6.34
CA ALA A 7 -6.37 -1.82 6.61
C ALA A 7 -5.08 -2.18 5.85
N LEU A 8 -5.03 -1.89 4.54
CA LEU A 8 -3.86 -2.13 3.70
C LEU A 8 -2.64 -1.34 4.17
N ASN A 9 -2.82 -0.12 4.67
CA ASN A 9 -1.73 0.68 5.22
C ASN A 9 -1.06 0.09 6.46
N ARG A 10 -1.60 -1.00 7.05
CA ARG A 10 -0.93 -1.74 8.12
C ARG A 10 0.21 -2.62 7.61
N ILE A 11 0.28 -2.89 6.30
CA ILE A 11 1.36 -3.65 5.67
C ILE A 11 2.57 -2.72 5.55
N PRO A 12 3.65 -2.94 6.33
CA PRO A 12 4.80 -2.06 6.28
C PRO A 12 5.66 -2.36 5.04
N ASP A 13 6.23 -1.33 4.44
CA ASP A 13 7.33 -1.51 3.48
C ASP A 13 8.64 -1.76 4.23
N PRO A 14 9.30 -2.92 4.05
CA PRO A 14 10.53 -3.23 4.76
C PRO A 14 11.66 -2.24 4.49
N CYS A 15 11.72 -1.66 3.29
CA CYS A 15 12.75 -0.68 2.93
C CYS A 15 12.59 0.62 3.75
N SER A 16 11.37 1.12 3.88
CA SER A 16 11.03 2.28 4.71
C SER A 16 11.33 2.03 6.20
N VAL A 17 11.07 0.82 6.69
CA VAL A 17 11.37 0.41 8.07
C VAL A 17 12.88 0.41 8.30
N ALA A 18 13.66 -0.22 7.41
CA ALA A 18 15.12 -0.23 7.48
C ALA A 18 15.71 1.19 7.36
N ALA A 19 15.06 2.07 6.59
CA ALA A 19 15.42 3.47 6.49
C ALA A 19 15.06 4.31 7.73
N GLY A 20 14.43 3.73 8.76
CA GLY A 20 14.04 4.44 9.99
C GLY A 20 12.83 5.36 9.83
N ALA A 21 12.12 5.26 8.70
CA ALA A 21 10.94 6.04 8.37
C ALA A 21 9.82 5.07 7.96
N ALA A 22 9.44 4.14 8.83
CA ALA A 22 8.45 3.11 8.54
C ALA A 22 7.17 3.72 7.93
N ALA A 23 6.70 3.16 6.82
CA ALA A 23 5.47 3.54 6.14
C ALA A 23 4.69 2.31 5.71
N GLY A 24 3.37 2.47 5.70
CA GLY A 24 2.49 1.50 5.07
C GLY A 24 2.43 1.67 3.56
N ILE A 25 1.90 0.66 2.87
CA ILE A 25 1.80 0.69 1.40
C ILE A 25 0.88 1.82 0.85
N ASP A 26 -0.12 2.28 1.61
CA ASP A 26 -0.97 3.42 1.19
C ASP A 26 -0.26 4.77 1.43
N GLU A 27 0.43 4.93 2.57
CA GLU A 27 1.28 6.11 2.85
C GLU A 27 2.40 6.28 1.83
N LEU A 28 2.94 5.18 1.30
CA LEU A 28 3.93 5.18 0.22
C LEU A 28 3.32 5.47 -1.16
N GLY A 29 1.99 5.50 -1.29
CA GLY A 29 1.32 5.72 -2.56
C GLY A 29 1.32 4.49 -3.49
N LEU A 30 1.47 3.28 -2.94
CA LEU A 30 1.54 2.06 -3.74
C LEU A 30 0.16 1.56 -4.21
N LEU A 31 -0.94 2.07 -3.65
CA LEU A 31 -2.30 1.71 -4.07
C LEU A 31 -2.75 2.59 -5.24
N SER A 32 -2.66 2.10 -6.47
CA SER A 32 -3.06 2.85 -7.67
C SER A 32 -4.55 2.73 -7.99
N GLU A 33 -5.20 1.64 -7.58
CA GLU A 33 -6.66 1.47 -7.65
C GLU A 33 -7.16 0.82 -6.36
N VAL A 34 -8.27 1.32 -5.83
CA VAL A 34 -9.05 0.66 -4.79
C VAL A 34 -10.53 0.81 -5.14
N ALA A 35 -11.15 -0.27 -5.60
CA ALA A 35 -12.58 -0.33 -5.89
C ALA A 35 -13.29 -1.23 -4.86
N VAL A 36 -14.43 -0.76 -4.37
CA VAL A 36 -15.27 -1.50 -3.42
C VAL A 36 -16.69 -1.51 -3.96
N GLU A 37 -17.20 -2.69 -4.24
CA GLU A 37 -18.53 -2.92 -4.78
C GLU A 37 -19.34 -3.75 -3.78
N ASN A 38 -20.48 -3.24 -3.31
CA ASN A 38 -21.33 -3.96 -2.38
C ASN A 38 -22.19 -4.98 -3.14
N ALA A 39 -22.17 -6.24 -2.73
CA ALA A 39 -23.02 -7.31 -3.25
C ALA A 39 -23.84 -7.96 -2.12
N PRO A 40 -24.92 -8.70 -2.42
CA PRO A 40 -25.75 -9.38 -1.41
C PRO A 40 -24.96 -10.32 -0.48
N GLU A 41 -23.93 -10.97 -1.00
CA GLU A 41 -23.03 -11.87 -0.28
C GLU A 41 -21.94 -11.16 0.55
N GLY A 42 -21.80 -9.83 0.40
CA GLY A 42 -20.75 -9.01 0.99
C GLY A 42 -20.01 -8.16 -0.07
N ALA A 43 -19.05 -7.36 0.36
CA ALA A 43 -18.28 -6.49 -0.51
C ALA A 43 -17.29 -7.27 -1.38
N ARG A 44 -17.18 -6.86 -2.65
CA ARG A 44 -16.12 -7.25 -3.58
C ARG A 44 -15.10 -6.13 -3.64
N VAL A 45 -13.87 -6.44 -3.29
CA VAL A 45 -12.77 -5.48 -3.20
C VAL A 45 -11.72 -5.80 -4.27
N ARG A 46 -11.40 -4.81 -5.10
CA ARG A 46 -10.39 -4.90 -6.14
C ARG A 46 -9.30 -3.86 -5.88
N VAL A 47 -8.04 -4.29 -5.83
CA VAL A 47 -6.89 -3.43 -5.52
C VAL A 47 -5.75 -3.65 -6.49
N ALA A 48 -5.29 -2.56 -7.11
CA ALA A 48 -4.05 -2.55 -7.88
C ALA A 48 -2.91 -1.99 -7.02
N ILE A 49 -1.78 -2.70 -6.98
CA ILE A 49 -0.57 -2.28 -6.30
C ILE A 49 0.50 -1.95 -7.34
N ARG A 50 1.07 -0.75 -7.30
CA ARG A 50 2.27 -0.37 -8.05
C ARG A 50 3.51 -0.44 -7.16
N LEU A 51 4.67 -0.61 -7.79
CA LEU A 51 5.97 -0.65 -7.10
C LEU A 51 6.70 0.67 -7.28
N THR A 52 7.54 1.02 -6.32
CA THR A 52 8.46 2.17 -6.44
C THR A 52 9.59 1.91 -7.45
N ASP A 53 9.84 0.63 -7.75
CA ASP A 53 10.84 0.17 -8.71
C ASP A 53 10.33 -1.12 -9.39
N PRO A 54 10.39 -1.23 -10.73
CA PRO A 54 9.93 -2.41 -11.48
C PRO A 54 10.62 -3.71 -11.07
N VAL A 55 11.86 -3.67 -10.57
CA VAL A 55 12.62 -4.86 -10.16
C VAL A 55 12.52 -5.14 -8.65
N CYS A 56 11.59 -4.50 -7.95
CA CYS A 56 11.40 -4.71 -6.51
C CYS A 56 10.97 -6.15 -6.20
N MET A 57 11.82 -6.87 -5.46
CA MET A 57 11.60 -8.26 -5.07
C MET A 57 10.42 -8.44 -4.09
N MET A 58 9.91 -7.35 -3.51
CA MET A 58 8.83 -7.39 -2.51
C MET A 58 7.43 -7.42 -3.13
N GLY A 59 7.28 -7.23 -4.44
CA GLY A 59 5.96 -7.11 -5.08
C GLY A 59 5.03 -8.28 -4.76
N ALA A 60 5.52 -9.52 -4.89
CA ALA A 60 4.74 -10.72 -4.57
C ALA A 60 4.31 -10.77 -3.09
N ALA A 61 5.16 -10.32 -2.17
CA ALA A 61 4.85 -10.29 -0.74
C ALA A 61 3.76 -9.25 -0.43
N PHE A 62 3.77 -8.09 -1.11
CA PHE A 62 2.71 -7.10 -0.97
C PHE A 62 1.37 -7.62 -1.47
N LEU A 63 1.32 -8.30 -2.63
CA LEU A 63 0.09 -8.91 -3.15
C LEU A 63 -0.47 -9.95 -2.18
N ALA A 64 0.39 -10.83 -1.65
CA ALA A 64 -0.02 -11.87 -0.71
C ALA A 64 -0.57 -11.26 0.60
N SER A 65 0.17 -10.30 1.18
CA SER A 65 -0.21 -9.64 2.44
C SER A 65 -1.50 -8.84 2.27
N ALA A 66 -1.67 -8.14 1.15
CA ALA A 66 -2.88 -7.39 0.85
C ALA A 66 -4.08 -8.33 0.72
N ARG A 67 -3.93 -9.45 0.01
CA ARG A 67 -5.01 -10.45 -0.11
C ARG A 67 -5.42 -11.00 1.25
N GLU A 68 -4.45 -11.36 2.09
CA GLU A 68 -4.70 -11.85 3.44
C GLU A 68 -5.45 -10.81 4.30
N VAL A 69 -4.96 -9.58 4.33
CA VAL A 69 -5.58 -8.48 5.08
C VAL A 69 -7.02 -8.24 4.63
N LEU A 70 -7.28 -8.19 3.32
CA LEU A 70 -8.62 -7.92 2.79
C LEU A 70 -9.59 -9.06 3.00
N SER A 71 -9.15 -10.32 2.84
CA SER A 71 -9.97 -11.49 3.11
C SER A 71 -10.33 -11.64 4.60
N GLY A 72 -9.58 -11.01 5.51
CA GLY A 72 -9.86 -10.97 6.93
C GLY A 72 -10.77 -9.82 7.38
N LEU A 73 -11.22 -8.94 6.47
CA LEU A 73 -12.11 -7.84 6.82
C LEU A 73 -13.57 -8.30 6.91
N ASP A 74 -14.26 -7.90 7.98
CA ASP A 74 -15.67 -8.17 8.16
C ASP A 74 -16.48 -7.60 6.99
N GLY A 75 -17.36 -8.43 6.43
CA GLY A 75 -18.23 -8.05 5.31
C GLY A 75 -17.55 -8.09 3.94
N VAL A 76 -16.27 -8.46 3.81
CA VAL A 76 -15.65 -8.71 2.50
C VAL A 76 -15.91 -10.16 2.06
N ALA A 77 -16.61 -10.32 0.95
CA ALA A 77 -16.91 -11.63 0.35
C ALA A 77 -15.82 -12.07 -0.65
N HIS A 78 -15.22 -11.11 -1.34
CA HIS A 78 -14.20 -11.38 -2.36
C HIS A 78 -13.13 -10.29 -2.37
N ALA A 79 -11.87 -10.71 -2.45
CA ALA A 79 -10.72 -9.81 -2.58
C ALA A 79 -9.86 -10.23 -3.78
N GLU A 80 -9.64 -9.28 -4.68
CA GLU A 80 -8.73 -9.40 -5.82
C GLU A 80 -7.63 -8.35 -5.68
N VAL A 81 -6.38 -8.80 -5.81
CA VAL A 81 -5.20 -7.93 -5.72
C VAL A 81 -4.25 -8.30 -6.84
N TRP A 82 -3.79 -7.33 -7.60
CA TRP A 82 -2.85 -7.52 -8.70
C TRP A 82 -1.79 -6.42 -8.76
N LEU A 83 -0.72 -6.68 -9.51
CA LEU A 83 0.32 -5.70 -9.76
C LEU A 83 -0.09 -4.78 -10.92
N ASP A 84 0.02 -3.48 -10.71
CA ASP A 84 -0.13 -2.48 -11.77
C ASP A 84 1.15 -2.43 -12.62
N GLU A 85 1.02 -2.71 -13.91
CA GLU A 85 2.14 -2.78 -14.85
C GLU A 85 2.62 -1.40 -15.33
N ARG A 86 1.89 -0.32 -15.03
CA ARG A 86 2.18 1.02 -15.56
C ARG A 86 3.52 1.61 -15.11
N SER A 87 4.11 1.13 -14.00
CA SER A 87 5.37 1.62 -13.42
C SER A 87 5.51 3.15 -13.43
N ASP A 88 4.45 3.85 -13.01
CA ASP A 88 4.34 5.31 -13.05
C ASP A 88 4.48 5.97 -11.66
N TRP A 89 4.93 5.21 -10.66
CA TRP A 89 5.09 5.72 -9.31
C TRP A 89 6.17 6.80 -9.25
N THR A 90 5.88 7.87 -8.51
CA THR A 90 6.79 8.97 -8.23
C THR A 90 6.79 9.30 -6.73
N PRO A 91 7.82 10.00 -6.22
CA PRO A 91 7.81 10.47 -4.85
C PRO A 91 6.62 11.39 -4.47
N ASP A 92 5.97 12.03 -5.45
CA ASP A 92 4.81 12.90 -5.21
C ASP A 92 3.55 12.11 -4.85
N ASP A 93 3.51 10.82 -5.19
CA ASP A 93 2.45 9.90 -4.80
C ASP A 93 2.46 9.56 -3.30
N MET A 94 3.57 9.81 -2.60
CA MET A 94 3.65 9.60 -1.17
C MET A 94 2.68 10.55 -0.43
N ALA A 95 1.99 9.99 0.57
CA ALA A 95 1.13 10.76 1.44
C ALA A 95 1.90 11.93 2.08
N PRO A 96 1.33 13.14 2.18
CA PRO A 96 2.03 14.31 2.73
C PRO A 96 2.59 14.08 4.15
N VAL A 97 1.85 13.32 4.98
CA VAL A 97 2.28 12.95 6.33
C VAL A 97 3.57 12.12 6.32
N TYR A 98 3.69 11.22 5.35
CA TYR A 98 4.88 10.37 5.23
C TYR A 98 6.06 11.16 4.66
N ARG A 99 5.86 12.01 3.66
CA ARG A 99 6.91 12.90 3.13
C ARG A 99 7.54 13.73 4.24
N ALA A 100 6.72 14.36 5.09
CA ALA A 100 7.21 15.12 6.23
C ALA A 100 8.00 14.27 7.25
N ARG A 101 7.57 13.02 7.50
CA ARG A 101 8.31 12.07 8.37
C ARG A 101 9.66 11.70 7.76
N LEU A 102 9.70 11.37 6.47
CA LEU A 102 10.90 10.99 5.74
C LEU A 102 11.92 12.13 5.68
N GLU A 103 11.46 13.37 5.47
CA GLU A 103 12.31 14.57 5.49
C GLU A 103 13.00 14.76 6.85
N ARG A 104 12.28 14.60 7.97
CA ARG A 104 12.87 14.69 9.31
C ARG A 104 13.96 13.65 9.52
N VAL A 105 13.72 12.40 9.13
CA VAL A 105 14.71 11.31 9.24
C VAL A 105 15.95 11.61 8.39
N ARG A 106 15.76 12.09 7.16
CA ARG A 106 16.86 12.48 6.26
C ARG A 106 17.66 13.67 6.79
N ALA A 107 16.99 14.67 7.38
CA ALA A 107 17.65 15.82 7.98
C ALA A 107 18.52 15.42 9.18
N ALA A 108 17.99 14.57 10.06
CA ALA A 108 18.71 14.08 11.24
C ALA A 108 19.98 13.26 10.89
N ARG A 109 19.99 12.58 9.73
CA ARG A 109 21.17 11.82 9.25
C ARG A 109 22.27 12.68 8.63
N ARG A 110 21.95 13.91 8.24
CA ARG A 110 22.91 14.86 7.64
C ARG A 110 23.56 15.79 8.65
N ALA A 111 22.95 15.93 9.83
CA ALA A 111 23.48 16.69 10.97
C ALA A 111 24.51 15.86 11.74
#